data_AF-A0A529CAI3-F1
#
_entry.id   AF-A0A529CAI3-F1
#
_cell.length_a   1.000
_cell.length_b   1.000
_cell.length_c   1.000
_cell.angle_alpha   90.00
_cell.angle_beta   90.00
_cell.angle_gamma   90.00
#
_symmetry.space_group_name_H-M   'P 1'
#
loop_
_entity.id
_entity.type
_entity.pdbx_description
1 polymer ?
#
loop_
_entity_poly.entity_id
_entity_poly.type
_entity_poly.pdbx_seq_one_letter_code
_entity_poly.pdbx_strand_id
1 'polypeptide(L)'
;MGNLTIGFLGAVIGVLVAIFGNFAVLPYVLRQQDQRLSATYRVPVVGWDKQKLASLTRLMYRFQMPVIFGCVGAIAAVQIFGGAE
;
A
#
# COMPACT_ATOMS: atom_id res chain seq x y z
N MET A 1 16.63 -23.61 4.83
CA MET A 1 15.54 -23.36 3.84
C MET A 1 16.10 -22.35 2.87
N GLY A 2 16.04 -22.56 1.55
CA GLY A 2 16.68 -21.64 0.61
C GLY A 2 16.13 -20.21 0.74
N ASN A 3 17.00 -19.22 0.59
CA ASN A 3 16.66 -17.78 0.61
C ASN A 3 15.43 -17.42 -0.24
N LEU A 4 15.18 -18.17 -1.32
CA LEU A 4 14.04 -18.02 -2.22
C LEU A 4 12.70 -18.34 -1.52
N THR A 5 12.64 -19.39 -0.69
CA THR A 5 11.45 -19.77 0.07
C THR A 5 11.13 -18.75 1.16
N ILE A 6 12.16 -18.25 1.84
CA ILE A 6 12.06 -17.24 2.90
C ILE A 6 11.58 -15.90 2.31
N GLY A 7 12.16 -15.48 1.19
CA GLY A 7 11.73 -14.29 0.47
C GLY A 7 10.29 -14.38 -0.04
N PHE A 8 9.87 -15.56 -0.54
CA PHE A 8 8.48 -15.76 -0.98
C PHE A 8 7.49 -15.68 0.20
N LEU A 9 7.80 -16.30 1.34
CA LEU A 9 7.01 -16.16 2.57
C LEU A 9 6.90 -14.70 3.03
N GLY A 10 8.01 -13.98 3.00
CA GLY A 10 8.05 -12.53 3.26
C GLY A 10 7.16 -11.74 2.32
N ALA A 11 7.20 -12.03 1.01
CA ALA A 11 6.33 -11.39 0.03
C ALA A 11 4.85 -11.64 0.33
N VAL A 12 4.47 -12.89 0.61
CA VAL A 12 3.08 -13.25 0.92
C VAL A 12 2.60 -12.51 2.16
N ILE A 13 3.40 -12.48 3.22
CA ILE A 13 3.06 -11.75 4.46
C ILE A 13 2.93 -10.24 4.18
N GLY A 14 3.86 -9.66 3.42
CA GLY A 14 3.80 -8.26 3.01
C GLY A 14 2.53 -7.92 2.22
N VAL A 15 2.16 -8.76 1.26
CA VAL A 15 0.90 -8.60 0.50
C VAL A 15 -0.32 -8.70 1.41
N LEU A 16 -0.34 -9.64 2.36
CA LEU A 16 -1.45 -9.77 3.32
C LEU A 16 -1.60 -8.52 4.19
N VAL A 17 -0.49 -7.95 4.67
CA VAL A 17 -0.50 -6.67 5.42
C VAL A 17 -1.04 -5.53 4.55
N ALA A 18 -0.68 -5.48 3.26
CA ALA A 18 -1.19 -4.47 2.36
C ALA A 18 -2.68 -4.61 2.07
N ILE A 19 -3.17 -5.85 1.91
CA ILE A 19 -4.61 -6.14 1.75
C ILE A 19 -5.36 -5.69 3.00
N PHE A 20 -4.81 -5.97 4.19
CA PHE A 20 -5.38 -5.46 5.44
C PHE A 20 -5.41 -3.93 5.47
N GLY A 21 -4.33 -3.26 5.07
CA GLY A 21 -4.27 -1.81 4.91
C GLY A 21 -5.33 -1.28 3.92
N ASN A 22 -5.55 -1.98 2.81
CA ASN A 22 -6.59 -1.64 1.85
C ASN A 22 -8.02 -1.77 2.43
N PHE A 23 -8.26 -2.67 3.38
CA PHE A 23 -9.57 -2.79 4.04
C PHE A 23 -9.75 -1.83 5.23
N ALA A 24 -8.72 -1.64 6.05
CA ALA A 24 -8.80 -0.86 7.29
C ALA A 24 -8.43 0.62 7.08
N VAL A 25 -7.35 0.90 6.33
CA VAL A 25 -6.77 2.24 6.21
C VAL A 25 -7.41 3.03 5.07
N LEU A 26 -7.68 2.40 3.92
CA LEU A 26 -8.34 3.06 2.79
C LEU A 26 -9.67 3.77 3.16
N PRO A 27 -10.64 3.16 3.86
CA PRO A 27 -11.87 3.87 4.22
C PRO A 27 -11.61 5.05 5.16
N TYR A 28 -10.59 4.96 6.02
CA TYR A 28 -10.19 6.05 6.90
C TYR A 28 -9.56 7.21 6.12
N VAL A 29 -8.68 6.91 5.16
CA VAL A 29 -8.05 7.91 4.28
C VAL A 29 -9.10 8.60 3.41
N LEU A 30 -10.04 7.85 2.84
CA LEU A 30 -11.14 8.43 2.05
C LEU A 30 -12.06 9.30 2.92
N ARG A 31 -12.35 8.91 4.16
CA ARG A 31 -13.10 9.74 5.12
C ARG A 31 -12.35 11.03 5.48
N GLN A 32 -11.04 10.95 5.71
CA GLN A 32 -10.25 12.14 5.99
C GLN A 32 -10.17 13.06 4.78
N GLN A 33 -9.96 12.53 3.57
CA GLN A 33 -10.06 13.32 2.34
C GLN A 33 -11.43 13.97 2.22
N ASP A 34 -12.49 13.27 2.63
CA ASP A 34 -13.84 13.81 2.57
C ASP A 34 -14.07 14.98 3.54
N GLN A 35 -13.61 14.84 4.78
CA GLN A 35 -13.79 15.84 5.84
C GLN A 35 -12.82 17.03 5.75
N ARG A 36 -11.59 16.82 5.25
CA ARG A 36 -10.52 17.83 5.23
C ARG A 36 -10.47 18.62 3.93
N LEU A 37 -10.97 18.07 2.82
CA LEU A 37 -10.96 18.75 1.52
C LEU A 37 -12.32 19.38 1.24
N SER A 38 -12.31 20.69 0.97
CA SER A 38 -13.48 21.43 0.51
C SER A 38 -14.07 20.80 -0.76
N ALA A 39 -15.39 20.91 -0.94
CA ALA A 39 -16.09 20.37 -2.10
C ALA A 39 -15.55 20.90 -3.44
N THR A 40 -14.96 22.10 -3.44
CA THR A 40 -14.35 22.76 -4.60
C THR A 40 -12.83 22.56 -4.68
N TYR A 41 -12.25 21.70 -3.82
CA TYR A 41 -10.82 21.49 -3.80
C TYR A 41 -10.33 20.86 -5.11
N ARG A 42 -9.34 21.52 -5.71
CA ARG A 42 -8.58 21.03 -6.85
C ARG A 42 -7.11 20.95 -6.48
N VAL A 43 -6.47 19.84 -6.86
CA VAL A 43 -5.05 19.64 -6.63
C VAL A 43 -4.26 20.70 -7.42
N PRO A 44 -3.38 21.49 -6.79
CA PRO A 44 -2.72 22.62 -7.45
C PRO A 44 -1.79 22.22 -8.61
N VAL A 45 -1.25 21.00 -8.59
CA VAL A 45 -0.29 20.52 -9.60
C VAL A 45 -0.98 19.96 -10.85
N VAL A 46 -2.10 19.25 -10.68
CA VAL A 46 -2.77 18.50 -11.77
C VAL A 46 -4.20 18.96 -12.05
N GLY A 47 -4.73 19.90 -11.26
CA GLY A 47 -6.08 20.43 -11.39
C GLY A 47 -7.20 19.41 -11.11
N TRP A 48 -6.87 18.24 -10.57
CA TRP A 48 -7.84 17.16 -10.35
C TRP A 48 -8.80 17.48 -9.22
N ASP A 49 -10.07 17.21 -9.46
CA ASP A 49 -11.11 17.29 -8.44
C ASP A 49 -10.99 16.14 -7.42
N LYS A 50 -11.56 16.36 -6.24
CA LYS A 50 -11.59 15.42 -5.10
C LYS A 50 -12.00 13.99 -5.49
N GLN A 51 -12.93 13.82 -6.43
CA GLN A 51 -13.38 12.51 -6.91
C GLN A 51 -12.28 11.74 -7.66
N LYS A 52 -11.50 12.42 -8.50
CA LYS A 52 -10.36 11.81 -9.22
C LYS A 52 -9.25 11.44 -8.25
N LEU A 53 -8.99 12.27 -7.25
CA LEU A 53 -8.04 11.99 -6.18
C LEU A 53 -8.41 10.74 -5.39
N ALA A 54 -9.68 10.60 -5.01
CA ALA A 54 -10.19 9.42 -4.31
C ALA A 54 -10.07 8.15 -5.18
N SER A 55 -10.38 8.25 -6.48
CA SER A 55 -10.23 7.12 -7.40
C SER A 55 -8.78 6.66 -7.53
N LEU A 56 -7.84 7.61 -7.69
CA LEU A 56 -6.42 7.29 -7.73
C LEU A 56 -5.96 6.66 -6.40
N THR A 57 -6.37 7.24 -5.27
CA THR A 57 -6.01 6.72 -3.94
C THR A 57 -6.45 5.25 -3.78
N ARG A 58 -7.66 4.90 -4.24
CA ARG A 58 -8.13 3.51 -4.26
C ARG A 58 -7.26 2.62 -5.14
N LEU A 59 -6.88 3.10 -6.32
CA LEU A 59 -6.05 2.33 -7.25
C LEU A 59 -4.66 2.06 -6.64
N MET A 60 -4.06 3.07 -6.01
CA MET A 60 -2.78 2.92 -5.31
C MET A 60 -2.88 1.93 -4.15
N TYR A 61 -3.93 2.01 -3.32
CA TYR A 61 -4.12 1.06 -2.22
C TYR A 61 -4.41 -0.38 -2.70
N ARG A 62 -5.05 -0.53 -3.86
CA ARG A 62 -5.40 -1.85 -4.41
C ARG A 62 -4.27 -2.53 -5.16
N PHE A 63 -3.42 -1.78 -5.86
CA PHE A 63 -2.38 -2.34 -6.73
C PHE A 63 -0.98 -1.98 -6.29
N GLN A 64 -0.72 -0.72 -5.98
CA GLN A 64 0.64 -0.27 -5.69
C GLN A 64 1.11 -0.63 -4.28
N MET A 65 0.24 -0.48 -3.28
CA MET A 65 0.52 -0.85 -1.89
C MET A 65 0.87 -2.33 -1.73
N PRO A 66 0.10 -3.30 -2.29
CA PRO A 66 0.45 -4.72 -2.20
C PRO A 66 1.77 -5.07 -2.88
N VAL A 67 2.08 -4.44 -4.01
CA VAL A 67 3.35 -4.67 -4.70
C VAL A 67 4.51 -4.15 -3.84
N ILE A 68 4.42 -2.92 -3.32
CA ILE A 68 5.47 -2.33 -2.49
C ILE A 68 5.66 -3.15 -1.21
N PHE A 69 4.59 -3.43 -0.47
CA PHE A 69 4.69 -4.19 0.77
C PHE A 69 5.09 -5.64 0.56
N GLY A 70 4.70 -6.27 -0.56
CA GLY A 70 5.21 -7.58 -0.96
C GLY A 70 6.72 -7.55 -1.19
N CYS A 71 7.23 -6.58 -1.94
CA CYS A 71 8.67 -6.42 -2.14
C CYS A 71 9.41 -6.13 -0.82
N VAL A 72 8.90 -5.21 0.00
CA VAL A 72 9.48 -4.87 1.30
C VAL A 72 9.45 -6.09 2.24
N GLY A 73 8.36 -6.85 2.26
CA GLY A 73 8.23 -8.07 3.05
C GLY A 73 9.22 -9.15 2.62
N ALA A 74 9.43 -9.33 1.31
CA ALA A 74 10.43 -10.26 0.79
C ALA A 74 11.86 -9.86 1.20
N ILE A 75 12.21 -8.59 0.98
CA ILE A 75 13.54 -8.07 1.33
C ILE A 75 13.76 -8.18 2.84
N ALA A 76 12.78 -7.76 3.66
CA ALA A 76 12.86 -7.85 5.10
C ALA A 76 13.02 -9.29 5.58
N ALA A 77 12.25 -10.24 5.02
CA ALA A 77 12.36 -11.65 5.39
C ALA A 77 13.74 -12.23 5.04
N VAL A 78 14.29 -11.92 3.85
CA VAL A 78 15.64 -12.34 3.47
C VAL A 78 16.70 -11.70 4.36
N GLN A 79 16.57 -10.42 4.72
CA GLN A 79 17.55 -9.76 5.59
C GLN A 79 17.51 -10.28 7.03
N ILE A 80 16.33 -10.58 7.56
CA ILE A 80 16.16 -11.02 8.95
C ILE A 80 16.46 -12.52 9.11
N PHE A 81 16.03 -13.34 8.15
CA PHE A 81 16.08 -14.81 8.27
C PHE A 81 17.03 -15.48 7.27
N GLY A 82 17.43 -14.79 6.21
CA GLY A 82 18.38 -15.28 5.20
C GLY A 82 19.85 -14.98 5.53
N GLY A 83 20.11 -14.13 6.53
CA GLY A 83 21.46 -13.90 7.08
C GLY A 83 21.92 -14.95 8.11
N ALA A 84 21.16 -16.04 8.29
CA ALA A 84 21.52 -17.16 9.17
C ALA A 84 22.40 -18.22 8.48
N GLU A 85 23.00 -17.89 7.34
CA GLU A 85 23.93 -18.72 6.56
C GLU A 85 25.25 -17.98 6.32
#